data_AF-W1XAQ1-F1
#
_entry.id   AF-W1XAQ1-F1
#
_cell.length_a   1.000
_cell.length_b   1.000
_cell.length_c   1.000
_cell.angle_alpha   90.00
_cell.angle_beta   90.00
_cell.angle_gamma   90.00
#
_symmetry.space_group_name_H-M   'P 1'
#
loop_
_entity.id
_entity.type
_entity.pdbx_description
1 polymer ?
#
loop_
_entity_poly.entity_id
_entity_poly.type
_entity_poly.pdbx_seq_one_letter_code
_entity_poly.pdbx_strand_id
1 'polypeptide(L)' 'KAYLNLRAAEQTIQSTQTAVAQGQESFRIATLRYRAGVGTNLDVLDAETKLTTARNNYVEALYNYNISIAALEQL' A
#
# COMPACT_ATOMS: atom_id res chain seq x y z
N LYS A 1 9.54 -6.00 24.27
CA LYS A 1 9.81 -6.34 22.85
C LYS A 1 8.51 -6.35 22.02
N ALA A 2 7.47 -7.09 22.44
CA ALA A 2 6.17 -7.11 21.76
C ALA A 2 5.55 -5.70 21.51
N TYR A 3 5.57 -4.81 22.52
CA TYR A 3 5.10 -3.43 22.36
C TYR A 3 5.83 -2.63 21.26
N LEU A 4 7.15 -2.81 21.11
CA LEU A 4 7.91 -2.11 20.07
C LEU A 4 7.57 -2.66 18.67
N ASN A 5 7.32 -3.97 18.56
CA ASN A 5 6.88 -4.59 17.31
C ASN A 5 5.49 -4.09 16.90
N LEU A 6 4.57 -3.97 17.85
CA LEU A 6 3.24 -3.40 17.61
C LEU A 6 3.35 -1.98 17.04
N ARG A 7 4.12 -1.12 17.72
CA ARG A 7 4.33 0.27 17.27
C ARG A 7 4.99 0.36 15.89
N ALA A 8 5.95 -0.52 15.58
CA ALA A 8 6.55 -0.60 14.26
C ALA A 8 5.55 -1.04 13.18
N ALA A 9 4.66 -1.99 13.50
CA ALA A 9 3.61 -2.43 12.60
C ALA A 9 2.59 -1.30 12.32
N GLU A 10 2.22 -0.50 13.33
CA GLU A 10 1.36 0.70 13.14
C GLU A 10 1.99 1.71 12.18
N GLN A 11 3.28 2.01 12.34
CA GLN A 11 3.99 2.91 11.43
C GLN A 11 4.05 2.34 10.01
N THR A 12 4.22 1.03 9.89
CA THR A 12 4.23 0.34 8.59
C THR A 12 2.85 0.43 7.91
N ILE A 13 1.75 0.31 8.65
CA ILE A 13 0.39 0.52 8.15
C ILE A 13 0.23 1.94 7.60
N GLN A 14 0.65 2.97 8.34
CA GLN A 14 0.54 4.36 7.89
C GLN A 14 1.34 4.63 6.61
N SER A 15 2.56 4.09 6.54
CA SER A 15 3.43 4.22 5.37
C SER A 15 2.81 3.54 4.14
N THR A 16 2.37 2.29 4.28
CA THR A 16 1.76 1.52 3.18
C THR A 16 0.41 2.09 2.75
N GLN A 17 -0.39 2.63 3.66
CA GLN A 17 -1.61 3.37 3.33
C GLN A 17 -1.32 4.60 2.46
N THR A 18 -0.27 5.36 2.80
CA THR A 18 0.17 6.52 2.00
C THR A 18 0.62 6.08 0.61
N ALA A 19 1.37 4.98 0.52
CA ALA A 19 1.79 4.41 -0.76
C ALA A 19 0.60 3.97 -1.64
N VAL A 20 -0.46 3.41 -1.03
CA VAL A 20 -1.71 3.08 -1.73
C VAL A 20 -2.37 4.34 -2.30
N ALA A 21 -2.47 5.42 -1.52
CA ALA A 21 -3.04 6.68 -1.99
C ALA A 21 -2.24 7.28 -3.16
N GLN A 22 -0.91 7.25 -3.07
CA GLN A 22 -0.02 7.69 -4.16
C GLN A 22 -0.16 6.82 -5.42
N GLY A 23 -0.28 5.50 -5.26
CA GLY A 23 -0.53 4.58 -6.36
C GLY A 23 -1.87 4.84 -7.05
N GLN A 24 -2.92 5.18 -6.29
CA GLN A 24 -4.23 5.52 -6.84
C GLN A 24 -4.18 6.79 -7.67
N GLU A 25 -3.51 7.82 -7.17
CA GLU A 25 -3.33 9.07 -7.91
C GLU A 25 -2.48 8.88 -9.17
N SER A 26 -1.40 8.08 -9.09
CA SER A 26 -0.57 7.74 -10.25
C SER A 26 -1.36 7.02 -11.34
N PHE A 27 -2.16 6.02 -10.95
CA PHE A 27 -3.06 5.30 -11.86
C PHE A 27 -4.10 6.23 -12.50
N ARG A 28 -4.67 7.15 -11.71
CA ARG A 28 -5.62 8.15 -12.20
C ARG A 28 -4.97 9.06 -13.26
N ILE A 29 -3.78 9.59 -12.99
CA ILE A 29 -3.03 10.43 -13.92
C ILE A 29 -2.69 9.67 -15.20
N ALA A 30 -2.16 8.44 -15.10
CA ALA A 30 -1.84 7.61 -16.26
C ALA A 30 -3.09 7.36 -17.13
N THR A 31 -4.22 7.04 -16.50
CA THR A 31 -5.51 6.85 -17.19
C THR A 31 -5.97 8.11 -17.92
N LEU A 32 -5.84 9.28 -17.29
CA LEU A 32 -6.20 10.57 -17.91
C LEU A 32 -5.31 10.88 -19.11
N ARG A 33 -3.99 10.67 -18.99
CA ARG A 33 -3.03 10.87 -20.09
C ARG A 33 -3.31 9.95 -21.26
N TYR A 34 -3.61 8.67 -21.00
CA TYR A 34 -4.00 7.72 -22.03
C TYR A 34 -5.28 8.16 -22.76
N ARG A 35 -6.32 8.57 -22.02
CA ARG A 35 -7.58 9.08 -22.60
C ARG A 35 -7.40 10.36 -23.41
N ALA A 36 -6.46 11.21 -23.02
CA ALA A 36 -6.11 12.42 -23.75
C ALA A 36 -5.17 12.16 -24.95
N GLY A 37 -4.76 10.92 -25.20
CA GLY A 37 -3.86 10.55 -26.30
C GLY A 37 -2.40 10.94 -26.09
N VAL A 38 -2.01 11.35 -24.88
CA VAL A 38 -0.65 11.81 -24.51
C VAL A 38 0.09 10.80 -23.62
N GLY A 39 -0.44 9.58 -23.52
CA GLY A 39 0.10 8.46 -22.78
C GLY A 39 -0.29 7.14 -23.44
N THR A 40 0.33 6.06 -23.02
CA THR A 40 0.14 4.72 -23.59
C THR A 40 -0.67 3.82 -22.66
N ASN A 41 -1.24 2.75 -23.22
CA ASN A 41 -1.89 1.72 -22.41
C ASN A 41 -0.88 1.03 -21.46
N LEU A 42 0.38 0.89 -21.88
CA LEU A 42 1.44 0.36 -21.04
C LEU A 42 1.68 1.20 -19.78
N ASP A 43 1.60 2.54 -19.86
CA ASP A 43 1.71 3.42 -18.69
C ASP A 43 0.59 3.18 -17.68
N VAL A 44 -0.62 2.90 -18.17
CA VAL A 44 -1.79 2.58 -17.33
C VAL A 44 -1.59 1.24 -16.62
N LEU A 45 -1.16 0.20 -17.36
CA LEU A 45 -0.91 -1.14 -16.81
C LEU A 45 0.23 -1.14 -15.78
N ASP A 46 1.30 -0.39 -16.03
CA ASP A 46 2.40 -0.23 -15.06
C ASP A 46 1.91 0.46 -13.78
N ALA A 47 1.13 1.55 -13.90
CA ALA A 47 0.57 2.24 -12.75
C ALA A 47 -0.42 1.36 -11.96
N GLU A 48 -1.24 0.56 -12.65
CA GLU A 48 -2.16 -0.41 -12.04
C GLU A 48 -1.42 -1.51 -11.28
N THR A 49 -0.34 -2.03 -11.87
CA THR A 49 0.52 -3.04 -11.25
C THR A 49 1.14 -2.49 -9.97
N LYS A 50 1.71 -1.28 -10.03
CA LYS A 50 2.29 -0.59 -8.85
C LYS A 50 1.26 -0.33 -7.75
N LEU A 51 0.05 0.12 -8.12
CA LEU A 51 -1.05 0.28 -7.17
C LEU A 51 -1.43 -1.06 -6.52
N THR A 52 -1.47 -2.13 -7.30
CA THR A 52 -1.79 -3.47 -6.80
C THR A 52 -0.72 -3.96 -5.82
N THR A 53 0.57 -3.77 -6.12
CA THR A 53 1.66 -4.05 -5.18
C THR A 53 1.53 -3.24 -3.90
N ALA A 54 1.23 -1.93 -3.98
CA ALA A 54 1.05 -1.09 -2.81
C ALA A 54 -0.12 -1.58 -1.92
N ARG A 55 -1.23 -2.02 -2.54
CA ARG A 55 -2.37 -2.62 -1.83
C ARG A 55 -2.00 -3.92 -1.13
N ASN A 56 -1.24 -4.79 -1.79
CA ASN A 56 -0.76 -6.03 -1.18
C ASN A 56 0.12 -5.76 0.04
N ASN A 57 1.05 -4.80 -0.06
CA ASN A 57 1.90 -4.41 1.06
C ASN A 57 1.08 -3.84 2.24
N TYR A 58 0.00 -3.09 1.97
CA TYR A 58 -0.89 -2.59 3.01
C TYR A 58 -1.63 -3.73 3.73
N VAL A 59 -2.13 -4.72 2.99
CA VAL A 59 -2.78 -5.91 3.56
C VAL A 59 -1.80 -6.71 4.42
N GLU A 60 -0.55 -6.89 3.95
CA GLU A 60 0.50 -7.55 4.72
C GLU A 60 0.83 -6.79 6.02
N ALA A 61 0.88 -5.44 5.97
CA ALA A 61 1.09 -4.62 7.15
C ALA A 61 -0.02 -4.79 8.20
N LEU A 62 -1.28 -4.84 7.76
CA LEU A 62 -2.42 -5.12 8.65
C LEU A 62 -2.34 -6.52 9.27
N TYR A 63 -1.96 -7.53 8.47
CA TYR A 63 -1.76 -8.89 8.97
C TYR A 63 -0.67 -8.96 10.06
N ASN A 64 0.48 -8.33 9.82
CA ASN A 64 1.59 -8.30 10.77
C ASN A 64 1.25 -7.52 12.06
N TYR A 65 0.43 -6.48 11.96
CA TYR A 65 -0.11 -5.76 13.11
C TYR A 65 -0.99 -6.67 13.98
N ASN A 66 -1.90 -7.43 13.36
CA ASN A 66 -2.78 -8.35 14.08
C ASN A 66 -1.99 -9.46 14.80
N ILE A 67 -0.93 -10.00 14.18
CA ILE A 67 -0.01 -10.93 14.84
C ILE A 67 0.67 -10.26 16.04
N SER A 68 1.10 -9.00 15.89
CA SER A 68 1.77 -8.25 16.96
C SER A 68 0.85 -7.98 18.15
N ILE A 69 -0.45 -7.74 17.90
CA ILE A 69 -1.47 -7.66 18.97
C ILE A 69 -1.61 -9.01 19.67
N ALA A 70 -1.82 -10.09 18.92
CA ALA A 70 -2.00 -11.42 19.52
C ALA A 70 -0.80 -11.84 20.37
N ALA A 71 0.42 -11.49 19.95
CA ALA A 71 1.64 -11.74 20.71
C ALA A 71 1.77 -10.86 21.96
N LEU A 72 1.14 -9.68 21.99
CA LEU A 72 1.08 -8.81 23.17
C LEU A 72 0.05 -9.31 24.19
N GLU A 73 -1.09 -9.83 23.74
CA GLU A 73 -2.15 -10.38 24.59
C GLU A 73 -1.76 -11.68 25.31
N GLN A 74 -0.76 -12.40 24.79
CA GLN A 74 -0.22 -13.62 25.42
C GLN A 74 0.83 -13.35 26.51
N LEU A 75 1.20 -12.08 26.75
CA LEU A 75 2.13 -11.65 27.80
C LEU A 75 1.39 -11.17 29.05
#